data_AF-A0A6I3EYZ4-F1
#
_entry.id   AF-A0A6I3EYZ4-F1
#
_cell.length_a   1.000
_cell.length_b   1.000
_cell.length_c   1.000
_cell.angle_alpha   90.00
_cell.angle_beta   90.00
_cell.angle_gamma   90.00
#
_symmetry.space_group_name_H-M   'P 1'
#
loop_
_entity.id
_entity.type
_entity.pdbx_description
1 polymer ?
#
loop_
_entity_poly.entity_id
_entity_poly.type
_entity_poly.pdbx_seq_one_letter_code
_entity_poly.pdbx_strand_id
1 'polypeptide(L)'
;MFTDRDELEHHGAAAEAWWWWGQSADATVGLFVGLHVRGQRFDYRAGLWRRGQPFVYIEELGGTGRRAGLELKPPEMWADHMCDVPFGQWSVGNEAHGVLLDDPCDAVVRPYGTPVPVTFDIEWYAAGEAYSVQHGYEQAGEIDAVIELTEGDLRVQGPGRRLHVWGEGSWPDPLVMLTRAGWMPPTL
;
A
#
# COMPACT_ATOMS: atom_id res chain seq x y z
N MET A 1 -21.66 -4.40 -12.44
CA MET A 1 -21.75 -4.05 -11.01
C MET A 1 -20.82 -5.00 -10.28
N PHE A 2 -19.96 -4.49 -9.42
CA PHE A 2 -19.08 -5.32 -8.61
C PHE A 2 -19.87 -6.08 -7.56
N THR A 3 -19.38 -7.24 -7.17
CA THR A 3 -19.95 -8.12 -6.16
C THR A 3 -18.95 -8.34 -5.05
N ASP A 4 -19.39 -8.76 -3.87
CA ASP A 4 -18.51 -9.02 -2.72
C ASP A 4 -17.35 -9.97 -3.04
N ARG A 5 -17.53 -10.86 -4.03
CA ARG A 5 -16.47 -11.75 -4.51
C ARG A 5 -15.28 -10.99 -5.11
N ASP A 6 -15.51 -9.82 -5.70
CA ASP A 6 -14.47 -9.00 -6.32
C ASP A 6 -13.56 -8.31 -5.29
N GLU A 7 -13.81 -8.46 -3.98
CA GLU A 7 -12.88 -8.09 -2.90
C GLU A 7 -11.81 -9.15 -2.63
N LEU A 8 -12.07 -10.38 -3.08
CA LEU A 8 -11.22 -11.54 -2.86
C LEU A 8 -10.36 -11.82 -4.09
N GLU A 9 -9.40 -12.73 -3.93
CA GLU A 9 -8.56 -13.18 -5.04
C GLU A 9 -9.37 -13.84 -6.16
N HIS A 10 -9.03 -13.46 -7.39
CA HIS A 10 -9.57 -14.05 -8.60
C HIS A 10 -8.70 -15.24 -9.03
N HIS A 11 -9.01 -16.45 -8.55
CA HIS A 11 -8.25 -17.69 -8.82
C HIS A 11 -8.01 -18.08 -10.30
N GLY A 12 -8.60 -17.36 -11.27
CA GLY A 12 -8.34 -17.53 -12.71
C GLY A 12 -7.49 -16.42 -13.34
N ALA A 13 -7.13 -15.39 -12.59
CA ALA A 13 -6.29 -14.29 -13.06
C ALA A 13 -4.82 -14.69 -13.04
N ALA A 14 -4.06 -14.23 -14.04
CA ALA A 14 -2.60 -14.47 -14.10
C ALA A 14 -1.84 -13.74 -12.97
N ALA A 15 -2.36 -12.61 -12.55
CA ALA A 15 -1.81 -11.73 -11.53
C ALA A 15 -2.92 -10.85 -10.96
N GLU A 16 -2.70 -10.31 -9.77
CA GLU A 16 -3.68 -9.48 -9.07
C GLU A 16 -2.98 -8.54 -8.10
N ALA A 17 -3.48 -7.31 -7.95
CA ALA A 17 -2.88 -6.33 -7.08
C ALA A 17 -3.90 -5.47 -6.35
N TRP A 18 -3.62 -5.26 -5.06
CA TRP A 18 -4.33 -4.36 -4.18
C TRP A 18 -3.41 -3.21 -3.79
N TRP A 19 -3.97 -2.01 -3.76
CA TRP A 19 -3.28 -0.81 -3.30
C TRP A 19 -4.20 0.01 -2.42
N TRP A 20 -3.65 0.55 -1.34
CA TRP A 20 -4.28 1.55 -0.48
C TRP A 20 -3.32 2.72 -0.38
N TRP A 21 -3.83 3.93 -0.49
CA TRP A 21 -3.04 5.14 -0.29
C TRP A 21 -3.89 6.25 0.28
N GLY A 22 -3.22 7.22 0.89
CA GLY A 22 -3.88 8.38 1.46
C GLY A 22 -2.89 9.37 2.02
N GLN A 23 -3.43 10.44 2.57
CA GLN A 23 -2.64 11.55 3.11
C GLN A 23 -3.34 12.19 4.29
N SER A 24 -2.56 12.89 5.11
CA SER A 24 -3.11 13.78 6.14
C SER A 24 -3.97 14.87 5.50
N ALA A 25 -4.94 15.38 6.26
CA ALA A 25 -5.83 16.46 5.80
C ALA A 25 -5.08 17.73 5.33
N ASP A 26 -3.89 18.00 5.87
CA ASP A 26 -3.03 19.14 5.49
C ASP A 26 -1.99 18.80 4.40
N ALA A 27 -2.04 17.58 3.85
CA ALA A 27 -1.13 17.06 2.82
C ALA A 27 0.36 17.21 3.20
N THR A 28 0.69 17.09 4.48
CA THR A 28 2.09 17.07 4.97
C THR A 28 2.65 15.66 5.10
N VAL A 29 1.77 14.65 5.18
CA VAL A 29 2.10 13.24 5.33
C VAL A 29 1.31 12.45 4.29
N GLY A 30 1.96 11.52 3.62
CA GLY A 30 1.38 10.63 2.62
C GLY A 30 1.86 9.21 2.80
N LEU A 31 1.00 8.23 2.56
CA LEU A 31 1.35 6.82 2.68
C LEU A 31 0.72 5.97 1.58
N PHE A 32 1.32 4.81 1.32
CA PHE A 32 0.71 3.76 0.53
C PHE A 32 1.12 2.36 1.02
N VAL A 33 0.28 1.37 0.74
CA VAL A 33 0.57 -0.07 0.81
C VAL A 33 0.14 -0.69 -0.50
N GLY A 34 0.98 -1.56 -1.05
CA GLY A 34 0.74 -2.29 -2.30
C GLY A 34 1.10 -3.75 -2.16
N LEU A 35 0.17 -4.61 -2.57
CA LEU A 35 0.34 -6.06 -2.65
C LEU A 35 0.07 -6.50 -4.08
N HIS A 36 1.01 -7.18 -4.71
CA HIS A 36 0.84 -7.78 -6.03
C HIS A 36 1.13 -9.27 -5.94
N VAL A 37 0.17 -10.14 -6.27
CA VAL A 37 0.29 -11.60 -6.20
C VAL A 37 0.33 -12.23 -7.59
N ARG A 38 1.13 -13.30 -7.73
CA ARG A 38 1.31 -14.09 -8.96
C ARG A 38 1.55 -15.54 -8.61
N GLY A 39 0.52 -16.39 -8.67
CA GLY A 39 0.62 -17.75 -8.12
C GLY A 39 1.05 -17.70 -6.66
N GLN A 40 2.07 -18.45 -6.25
CA GLN A 40 2.56 -18.42 -4.86
C GLN A 40 3.59 -17.33 -4.56
N ARG A 41 3.86 -16.43 -5.51
CA ARG A 41 4.79 -15.31 -5.37
C ARG A 41 4.03 -14.01 -5.11
N PHE A 42 4.70 -13.05 -4.50
CA PHE A 42 4.19 -11.70 -4.35
C PHE A 42 5.29 -10.65 -4.47
N ASP A 43 4.88 -9.41 -4.74
CA ASP A 43 5.65 -8.21 -4.42
C ASP A 43 4.85 -7.42 -3.37
N TYR A 44 5.51 -7.02 -2.30
CA TYR A 44 4.95 -6.18 -1.25
C TYR A 44 5.71 -4.87 -1.17
N ARG A 45 4.98 -3.76 -1.05
CA ARG A 45 5.56 -2.43 -0.88
C ARG A 45 4.76 -1.60 0.09
N ALA A 46 5.44 -0.80 0.89
CA ALA A 46 4.82 0.25 1.69
C ALA A 46 5.71 1.48 1.69
N GLY A 47 5.10 2.67 1.73
CA GLY A 47 5.82 3.93 1.73
C GLY A 47 5.18 4.93 2.68
N LEU A 48 6.02 5.70 3.37
CA LEU A 48 5.61 6.85 4.18
C LEU A 48 6.48 8.05 3.83
N TRP A 49 5.84 9.06 3.23
CA TRP A 49 6.42 10.38 3.02
C TRP A 49 5.94 11.37 4.09
N ARG A 50 6.88 12.17 4.59
CA ARG A 50 6.60 13.27 5.51
C ARG A 50 7.41 14.47 5.05
N ARG A 51 6.77 15.64 5.00
CA ARG A 51 7.42 16.86 4.52
C ARG A 51 8.70 17.16 5.29
N GLY A 52 9.83 17.23 4.58
CA GLY A 52 11.13 17.55 5.15
C GLY A 52 11.78 16.43 5.98
N GLN A 53 11.26 15.21 5.92
CA GLN A 53 11.86 14.03 6.55
C GLN A 53 12.30 13.03 5.48
N PRO A 54 13.24 12.12 5.80
CA PRO A 54 13.54 10.98 4.94
C PRO A 54 12.29 10.14 4.67
N PHE A 55 12.20 9.62 3.45
CA PHE A 55 11.15 8.72 3.00
C PHE A 55 11.39 7.32 3.56
N VAL A 56 10.38 6.75 4.22
CA VAL A 56 10.42 5.36 4.67
C VAL A 56 9.87 4.48 3.56
N TYR A 57 10.63 3.48 3.13
CA TYR A 57 10.21 2.55 2.08
C TYR A 57 10.44 1.10 2.50
N ILE A 58 9.43 0.26 2.33
CA ILE A 58 9.49 -1.18 2.53
C ILE A 58 9.30 -1.83 1.17
N GLU A 59 10.12 -2.82 0.86
CA GLU A 59 10.00 -3.61 -0.36
C GLU A 59 10.43 -5.06 -0.14
N GLU A 60 9.58 -5.98 -0.61
CA GLU A 60 9.86 -7.41 -0.72
C GLU A 60 9.43 -7.87 -2.11
N LEU A 61 10.38 -8.23 -2.98
CA LEU A 61 10.12 -8.54 -4.39
C LEU A 61 10.30 -10.03 -4.68
N GLY A 62 9.33 -10.59 -5.40
CA GLY A 62 9.32 -12.02 -5.70
C GLY A 62 9.28 -12.90 -4.45
N GLY A 63 8.75 -12.35 -3.35
CA GLY A 63 8.64 -12.99 -2.06
C GLY A 63 7.86 -14.29 -2.09
N THR A 64 8.06 -15.11 -1.07
CA THR A 64 7.31 -16.33 -0.78
C THR A 64 6.79 -16.30 0.65
N GLY A 65 5.94 -17.25 1.04
CA GLY A 65 5.34 -17.26 2.38
C GLY A 65 3.95 -16.64 2.45
N ARG A 66 3.22 -16.65 1.32
CA ARG A 66 1.77 -16.41 1.33
C ARG A 66 1.06 -17.44 2.22
N ARG A 67 0.08 -16.98 2.99
CA ARG A 67 -0.76 -17.81 3.86
C ARG A 67 -2.21 -17.80 3.38
N ALA A 68 -3.16 -18.12 4.24
CA ALA A 68 -4.57 -18.07 3.89
C ALA A 68 -5.01 -16.62 3.74
N GLY A 69 -5.83 -16.34 2.71
CA GLY A 69 -6.19 -14.95 2.38
C GLY A 69 -4.98 -14.17 1.86
N LEU A 70 -4.90 -12.89 2.24
CA LEU A 70 -3.86 -11.96 1.80
C LEU A 70 -2.73 -11.78 2.84
N GLU A 71 -2.64 -12.70 3.80
CA GLU A 71 -1.57 -12.73 4.81
C GLU A 71 -0.24 -13.18 4.18
N LEU A 72 0.84 -12.47 4.54
CA LEU A 72 2.22 -12.72 4.15
C LEU A 72 3.08 -12.97 5.39
N LYS A 73 3.88 -14.03 5.36
CA LYS A 73 4.92 -14.29 6.36
C LYS A 73 6.21 -14.81 5.73
N PRO A 74 6.95 -13.97 4.98
CA PRO A 74 8.36 -14.24 4.66
C PRO A 74 9.25 -14.14 5.93
N PRO A 75 10.56 -14.42 5.83
CA PRO A 75 11.42 -14.49 7.01
C PRO A 75 11.51 -13.21 7.87
N GLU A 76 11.58 -12.03 7.24
CA GLU A 76 11.94 -10.76 7.90
C GLU A 76 10.78 -9.74 7.97
N MET A 77 9.56 -10.15 7.60
CA MET A 77 8.37 -9.30 7.71
C MET A 77 7.11 -10.13 7.95
N TRP A 78 6.05 -9.45 8.38
CA TRP A 78 4.68 -9.93 8.33
C TRP A 78 3.81 -8.83 7.72
N ALA A 79 2.77 -9.22 6.99
CA ALA A 79 1.73 -8.30 6.55
C ALA A 79 0.40 -9.04 6.43
N ASP A 80 -0.71 -8.35 6.64
CA ASP A 80 -2.04 -8.89 6.42
C ASP A 80 -2.97 -7.81 5.88
N HIS A 81 -3.92 -8.24 5.04
CA HIS A 81 -4.87 -7.36 4.35
C HIS A 81 -6.23 -8.02 4.42
N MET A 82 -7.06 -7.56 5.35
CA MET A 82 -8.36 -8.14 5.63
C MET A 82 -9.45 -7.27 5.03
N CYS A 83 -10.33 -7.89 4.24
CA CYS A 83 -11.59 -7.26 3.85
C CYS A 83 -12.61 -7.53 4.95
N ASP A 84 -12.86 -6.54 5.81
CA ASP A 84 -13.80 -6.67 6.93
C ASP A 84 -15.24 -6.55 6.46
N VAL A 85 -15.49 -5.58 5.57
CA VAL A 85 -16.78 -5.32 4.95
C VAL A 85 -16.58 -5.06 3.46
N PRO A 86 -17.08 -5.92 2.56
CA PRO A 86 -16.99 -5.69 1.12
C PRO A 86 -17.44 -4.30 0.70
N PHE A 87 -16.59 -3.61 -0.06
CA PHE A 87 -16.76 -2.22 -0.51
C PHE A 87 -17.00 -1.20 0.62
N GLY A 88 -16.72 -1.58 1.88
CA GLY A 88 -17.00 -0.79 3.08
C GLY A 88 -15.78 -0.52 3.94
N GLN A 89 -15.02 -1.56 4.31
CA GLN A 89 -13.91 -1.47 5.26
C GLN A 89 -12.81 -2.49 4.97
N TRP A 90 -11.57 -2.08 5.22
CA TRP A 90 -10.37 -2.92 5.20
C TRP A 90 -9.40 -2.57 6.34
N SER A 91 -8.92 -3.58 7.05
CA SER A 91 -7.72 -3.51 7.91
C SER A 91 -6.48 -3.94 7.11
N VAL A 92 -5.46 -3.09 7.09
CA VAL A 92 -4.20 -3.30 6.37
C VAL A 92 -3.03 -3.09 7.33
N GLY A 93 -2.29 -4.17 7.59
CA GLY A 93 -1.24 -4.21 8.60
C GLY A 93 0.10 -4.72 8.07
N ASN A 94 1.21 -4.25 8.64
CA ASN A 94 2.52 -4.89 8.52
C ASN A 94 3.38 -4.73 9.77
N GLU A 95 4.36 -5.63 9.90
CA GLU A 95 5.52 -5.49 10.78
C GLU A 95 6.76 -5.81 9.94
N ALA A 96 7.63 -4.82 9.69
CA ALA A 96 8.76 -4.99 8.78
C ALA A 96 9.96 -4.09 9.13
N HIS A 97 11.04 -4.29 8.38
CA HIS A 97 12.13 -3.33 8.30
C HIS A 97 12.07 -2.61 6.94
N GLY A 98 11.92 -1.30 6.99
CA GLY A 98 12.06 -0.42 5.83
C GLY A 98 13.47 0.15 5.72
N VAL A 99 13.67 1.02 4.73
CA VAL A 99 14.86 1.86 4.58
C VAL A 99 14.46 3.33 4.56
N LEU A 100 15.33 4.17 5.13
CA LEU A 100 15.23 5.62 5.00
C LEU A 100 15.95 6.10 3.74
N LEU A 101 15.24 6.80 2.86
CA LEU A 101 15.75 7.40 1.62
C LEU A 101 15.68 8.93 1.72
N ASP A 102 16.73 9.62 1.27
CA ASP A 102 16.77 11.09 1.26
C ASP A 102 15.86 11.67 0.16
N ASP A 103 15.80 11.01 -1.00
CA ASP A 103 14.90 11.34 -2.11
C ASP A 103 13.95 10.16 -2.37
N PRO A 104 12.62 10.35 -2.36
CA PRO A 104 11.69 9.29 -2.75
C PRO A 104 11.92 8.72 -4.15
N CYS A 105 12.53 9.47 -5.08
CA CYS A 105 12.91 8.99 -6.40
C CYS A 105 13.92 7.84 -6.34
N ASP A 106 14.70 7.71 -5.26
CA ASP A 106 15.66 6.62 -5.11
C ASP A 106 14.97 5.26 -4.96
N ALA A 107 13.69 5.23 -4.58
CA ALA A 107 12.89 4.00 -4.46
C ALA A 107 12.81 3.20 -5.76
N VAL A 108 12.88 3.84 -6.93
CA VAL A 108 12.78 3.16 -8.24
C VAL A 108 14.14 2.80 -8.86
N VAL A 109 15.25 3.33 -8.33
CA VAL A 109 16.59 3.14 -8.90
C VAL A 109 17.49 2.33 -7.97
N ARG A 110 17.58 2.74 -6.70
CA ARG A 110 18.49 2.21 -5.68
C ARG A 110 17.93 2.49 -4.28
N PRO A 111 17.06 1.62 -3.74
CA PRO A 111 16.55 1.77 -2.37
C PRO A 111 17.60 1.36 -1.32
N TYR A 112 18.83 1.86 -1.44
CA TYR A 112 19.88 1.68 -0.45
C TYR A 112 19.81 2.81 0.56
N GLY A 113 19.28 2.51 1.74
CA GLY A 113 19.14 3.46 2.83
C GLY A 113 19.53 2.88 4.17
N THR A 114 19.21 3.62 5.24
CA THR A 114 19.42 3.13 6.61
C THR A 114 18.23 2.25 7.01
N PRO A 115 18.43 0.97 7.40
CA PRO A 115 17.34 0.11 7.83
C PRO A 115 16.65 0.66 9.09
N VAL A 116 15.32 0.63 9.11
CA VAL A 116 14.51 1.06 10.25
C VAL A 116 13.34 0.10 10.50
N PRO A 117 13.07 -0.31 11.75
CA PRO A 117 11.83 -1.01 12.05
C PRO A 117 10.66 -0.06 11.85
N VAL A 118 9.58 -0.57 11.24
CA VAL A 118 8.35 0.19 11.02
C VAL A 118 7.16 -0.76 10.96
N THR A 119 6.05 -0.32 11.56
CA THR A 119 4.75 -1.00 11.54
C THR A 119 3.76 -0.05 10.89
N PHE A 120 2.97 -0.54 9.94
CA PHE A 120 1.81 0.15 9.41
C PHE A 120 0.57 -0.55 9.95
N ASP A 121 -0.33 0.19 10.59
CA ASP A 121 -1.67 -0.27 10.95
C ASP A 121 -2.66 0.73 10.36
N ILE A 122 -3.41 0.31 9.33
CA ILE A 122 -4.28 1.18 8.54
C ILE A 122 -5.69 0.60 8.53
N GLU A 123 -6.63 1.39 9.04
CA GLU A 123 -8.04 1.20 8.77
C GLU A 123 -8.45 2.07 7.58
N TRP A 124 -9.03 1.44 6.56
CA TRP A 124 -9.56 2.12 5.39
C TRP A 124 -11.08 2.00 5.35
N TYR A 125 -11.77 3.11 5.13
CA TYR A 125 -13.23 3.18 5.07
C TYR A 125 -13.70 3.76 3.75
N ALA A 126 -14.73 3.18 3.15
CA ALA A 126 -15.32 3.69 1.92
C ALA A 126 -16.06 5.01 2.14
N ALA A 127 -15.80 5.98 1.25
CA ALA A 127 -16.46 7.28 1.21
C ALA A 127 -17.29 7.49 -0.07
N GLY A 128 -17.36 6.46 -0.93
CA GLY A 128 -18.11 6.48 -2.18
C GLY A 128 -18.15 5.12 -2.86
N GLU A 129 -18.86 5.05 -3.98
CA GLU A 129 -18.95 3.83 -4.78
C GLU A 129 -17.63 3.49 -5.49
N ALA A 130 -17.38 2.19 -5.66
CA ALA A 130 -16.30 1.72 -6.52
C ALA A 130 -16.66 1.96 -7.99
N TYR A 131 -15.73 2.50 -8.77
CA TYR A 131 -15.90 2.68 -10.21
C TYR A 131 -14.93 1.80 -10.98
N SER A 132 -15.38 1.34 -12.14
CA SER A 132 -14.59 0.46 -12.98
C SER A 132 -13.37 1.19 -13.55
N VAL A 133 -12.23 0.52 -13.47
CA VAL A 133 -11.01 0.85 -14.21
C VAL A 133 -10.68 -0.30 -15.15
N GLN A 134 -9.65 -0.13 -15.96
CA GLN A 134 -9.16 -1.23 -16.77
C GLN A 134 -8.73 -2.38 -15.86
N HIS A 135 -9.34 -3.55 -16.04
CA HIS A 135 -9.02 -4.76 -15.28
C HIS A 135 -9.29 -4.68 -13.76
N GLY A 136 -10.22 -3.84 -13.30
CA GLY A 136 -10.55 -3.79 -11.88
C GLY A 136 -11.45 -2.62 -11.47
N TYR A 137 -11.27 -2.15 -10.24
CA TYR A 137 -11.94 -0.95 -9.73
C TYR A 137 -11.02 -0.09 -8.86
N GLU A 138 -11.38 1.20 -8.77
CA GLU A 138 -10.85 2.13 -7.78
C GLU A 138 -12.01 2.66 -6.93
N GLN A 139 -11.75 2.93 -5.66
CA GLN A 139 -12.75 3.45 -4.71
C GLN A 139 -12.15 4.56 -3.85
N ALA A 140 -12.92 5.63 -3.67
CA ALA A 140 -12.58 6.72 -2.75
C ALA A 140 -12.96 6.35 -1.31
N GLY A 141 -12.15 6.81 -0.36
CA GLY A 141 -12.31 6.50 1.04
C GLY A 141 -11.58 7.46 1.96
N GLU A 142 -11.41 7.02 3.18
CA GLU A 142 -10.65 7.68 4.23
C GLU A 142 -9.71 6.66 4.88
N ILE A 143 -8.56 7.15 5.34
CA ILE A 143 -7.62 6.36 6.14
C ILE A 143 -7.64 6.84 7.58
N ASP A 144 -7.57 5.89 8.50
CA ASP A 144 -7.17 6.10 9.90
C ASP A 144 -6.00 5.16 10.17
N ALA A 145 -4.79 5.72 10.17
CA ALA A 145 -3.56 4.95 10.23
C ALA A 145 -2.72 5.32 11.45
N VAL A 146 -2.07 4.31 12.03
CA VAL A 146 -1.01 4.44 13.01
C VAL A 146 0.26 3.83 12.41
N ILE A 147 1.30 4.65 12.27
CA ILE A 147 2.61 4.19 11.82
C ILE A 147 3.56 4.23 13.01
N GLU A 148 4.03 3.07 13.44
CA GLU A 148 5.01 2.98 14.53
C GLU A 148 6.41 3.15 13.94
N LEU A 149 7.12 4.16 14.41
CA LEU A 149 8.49 4.47 14.00
C LEU A 149 9.41 4.41 15.22
N THR A 150 10.72 4.41 14.97
CA THR A 150 11.71 4.41 16.07
C THR A 150 11.58 5.66 16.95
N GLU A 151 11.18 6.79 16.37
CA GLU A 151 10.91 8.05 17.07
C GLU A 151 9.54 8.12 17.78
N GLY A 152 8.68 7.11 17.58
CA GLY A 152 7.33 7.00 18.16
C GLY A 152 6.21 6.92 17.13
N ASP A 153 4.98 6.82 17.62
CA ASP A 153 3.80 6.62 16.78
C ASP A 153 3.38 7.89 16.04
N LEU A 154 3.10 7.73 14.75
CA LEU A 154 2.54 8.75 13.89
C LEU A 154 1.11 8.37 13.50
N ARG A 155 0.13 9.19 13.91
CA ARG A 155 -1.24 9.08 13.43
C ARG A 155 -1.45 9.85 12.14
N VAL A 156 -2.06 9.21 11.15
CA VAL A 156 -2.41 9.82 9.86
C VAL A 156 -3.89 9.57 9.60
N GLN A 157 -4.67 10.65 9.55
CA GLN A 157 -6.08 10.62 9.23
C GLN A 157 -6.37 11.58 8.08
N GLY A 158 -7.19 11.14 7.13
CA GLY A 158 -7.56 11.97 6.00
C GLY A 158 -8.08 11.19 4.79
N PRO A 159 -8.19 11.86 3.62
CA PRO A 159 -8.69 11.24 2.42
C PRO A 159 -7.76 10.12 1.96
N GLY A 160 -8.37 9.03 1.52
CA GLY A 160 -7.70 7.86 1.01
C GLY A 160 -8.40 7.30 -0.23
N ARG A 161 -7.75 6.33 -0.84
CA ARG A 161 -8.27 5.60 -1.99
C ARG A 161 -7.71 4.19 -1.96
N ARG A 162 -8.40 3.28 -2.65
CA ARG A 162 -7.89 1.95 -2.92
C ARG A 162 -8.14 1.53 -4.35
N LEU A 163 -7.29 0.64 -4.85
CA LEU A 163 -7.34 0.06 -6.18
C LEU A 163 -7.23 -1.45 -6.04
N HIS A 164 -8.12 -2.17 -6.69
CA HIS A 164 -8.02 -3.62 -6.85
C HIS A 164 -8.10 -3.96 -8.33
N VAL A 165 -7.05 -4.59 -8.86
CA VAL A 165 -6.91 -4.92 -10.29
C VAL A 165 -6.41 -6.35 -10.48
N TRP A 166 -6.94 -7.05 -11.49
CA TRP A 166 -6.66 -8.46 -11.76
C TRP A 166 -6.52 -8.74 -13.26
N GLY A 167 -5.66 -9.70 -13.61
CA GLY A 167 -5.40 -10.11 -14.99
C GLY A 167 -4.00 -9.70 -15.48
N GLU A 168 -3.86 -9.55 -16.79
CA GLU A 168 -2.60 -9.10 -17.41
C GLU A 168 -2.66 -7.59 -17.63
N GLY A 169 -1.73 -6.83 -17.04
CA GLY A 169 -1.75 -5.38 -17.16
C GLY A 169 -0.54 -4.68 -16.56
N SER A 170 -0.42 -3.39 -16.85
CA SER A 170 0.56 -2.49 -16.23
C SER A 170 0.12 -2.16 -14.80
N TRP A 171 0.91 -2.59 -13.82
CA TRP A 171 0.70 -2.27 -12.41
C TRP A 171 1.17 -0.85 -12.12
N PRO A 172 0.55 -0.17 -11.14
CA PRO A 172 1.04 1.13 -10.72
C PRO A 172 2.47 1.05 -10.19
N ASP A 173 3.29 2.01 -10.62
CA ASP A 173 4.64 2.20 -10.09
C ASP A 173 4.58 2.81 -8.67
N PRO A 174 5.49 2.44 -7.75
CA PRO A 174 5.49 2.98 -6.39
C PRO A 174 5.58 4.50 -6.33
N LEU A 175 6.30 5.14 -7.25
CA LEU A 175 6.45 6.59 -7.31
C LEU A 175 5.17 7.27 -7.81
N VAL A 176 4.44 6.60 -8.71
CA VAL A 176 3.08 7.02 -9.10
C VAL A 176 2.14 6.94 -7.90
N MET A 177 2.23 5.87 -7.11
CA MET A 177 1.41 5.72 -5.90
C MET A 177 1.76 6.74 -4.83
N LEU A 178 3.04 7.04 -4.64
CA LEU A 178 3.47 8.08 -3.73
C LEU A 178 2.99 9.47 -4.18
N THR A 179 3.01 9.75 -5.49
CA THR A 179 2.46 10.99 -6.04
C THR A 179 0.95 11.10 -5.80
N ARG A 180 0.22 9.98 -5.95
CA ARG A 180 -1.21 9.90 -5.61
C ARG A 180 -1.48 10.04 -4.11
N ALA A 181 -0.49 9.73 -3.26
CA ALA A 181 -0.50 9.96 -1.82
C ALA A 181 -0.06 11.37 -1.40
N GLY A 182 0.06 12.32 -2.34
CA GLY A 182 0.27 13.73 -2.04
C GLY A 182 1.71 14.20 -2.06
N TRP A 183 2.68 13.30 -2.26
CA TRP A 183 4.04 13.74 -2.57
C TRP A 183 4.06 14.40 -3.95
N MET A 184 4.83 15.47 -4.09
CA MET A 184 5.09 16.08 -5.38
C MET A 184 6.59 16.05 -5.64
N PRO A 185 7.04 15.55 -6.81
CA PRO A 185 8.43 15.66 -7.19
C PRO A 185 8.84 17.14 -7.24
N PRO A 186 10.11 17.47 -6.91
CA PRO A 186 10.61 18.82 -7.10
C PRO A 186 10.38 19.28 -8.54
N THR A 187 9.77 20.45 -8.74
CA THR A 187 9.72 21.08 -10.06
C THR A 187 11.14 21.49 -10.47
N LEU A 188 11.63 20.94 -11.58
CA LEU A 188 12.85 21.37 -12.25
C LEU A 188 12.78 22.82 -12.73
#